data_AF-A0A7Z8DZP3-F1
#
_entry.id   AF-A0A7Z8DZP3-F1
#
_cell.length_a   1.000
_cell.length_b   1.000
_cell.length_c   1.000
_cell.angle_alpha   90.00
_cell.angle_beta   90.00
_cell.angle_gamma   90.00
#
_symmetry.space_group_name_H-M   'P 1'
#
loop_
_entity.id
_entity.type
_entity.pdbx_description
1 polymer ?
#
loop_
_entity_poly.entity_id
_entity_poly.type
_entity_poly.pdbx_seq_one_letter_code
_entity_poly.pdbx_strand_id
1 'polypeptide(L)' 'TAQLRLGPADILESDENGIIPEQARVITQVVILDADKKQIQCVVRPLQILRADGTWENIGGMK' A
#
# COMPACT_ATOMS: atom_id res chain seq x y z
N THR A 1 -13.74 -17.94 -10.37
CA THR A 1 -13.58 -16.80 -9.45
C THR A 1 -12.12 -16.41 -9.43
N ALA A 2 -11.80 -15.11 -9.49
CA ALA A 2 -10.41 -14.67 -9.34
C ALA A 2 -9.99 -14.79 -7.87
N GLN A 3 -8.78 -15.28 -7.61
CA GLN A 3 -8.19 -15.25 -6.27
C GLN A 3 -7.37 -13.98 -6.10
N LEU A 4 -7.63 -13.26 -5.01
CA LEU A 4 -6.95 -12.02 -4.64
C LEU A 4 -6.25 -12.20 -3.31
N ARG A 5 -5.11 -11.52 -3.14
CA ARG A 5 -4.43 -11.42 -1.84
C ARG A 5 -3.74 -10.07 -1.69
N LEU A 6 -3.41 -9.73 -0.46
CA LEU A 6 -2.43 -8.69 -0.18
C LEU A 6 -1.03 -9.29 -0.25
N GLY A 7 -0.16 -8.65 -1.03
CA GLY A 7 1.25 -9.03 -1.11
C GLY A 7 2.04 -8.61 0.14
N PRO A 8 3.38 -8.66 0.05
CA PRO A 8 4.28 -8.24 1.12
C PRO A 8 4.01 -6.80 1.58
N ALA A 9 4.26 -6.54 2.86
CA ALA A 9 4.19 -5.21 3.43
C ALA A 9 5.41 -4.38 3.06
N ASP A 10 5.19 -3.08 2.89
CA ASP A 10 6.21 -2.06 2.77
C ASP A 10 5.79 -0.82 3.57
N ILE A 11 6.74 0.07 3.86
CA ILE A 11 6.48 1.32 4.58
C ILE A 11 6.49 2.48 3.59
N LEU A 12 5.47 3.32 3.70
CA LEU A 12 5.37 4.57 2.98
C LEU A 12 5.36 5.73 3.98
N GLU A 13 6.31 6.64 3.84
CA GLU A 13 6.38 7.85 4.65
C GLU A 13 5.55 8.96 4.01
N SER A 14 4.92 9.79 4.84
CA SER A 14 4.33 11.04 4.38
C SER A 14 5.40 12.03 3.94
N ASP A 15 5.01 13.00 3.13
CA ASP A 15 5.83 14.19 2.91
C ASP A 15 5.91 15.08 4.17
N GLU A 16 6.63 16.20 4.06
CA GLU A 16 6.79 17.19 5.14
C GLU A 16 5.48 17.84 5.62
N ASN A 17 4.41 17.72 4.84
CA ASN A 17 3.09 18.23 5.18
C ASN A 17 2.15 17.15 5.73
N GLY A 18 2.67 15.94 5.96
CA GLY A 18 1.87 14.81 6.43
C GLY A 18 0.98 14.19 5.35
N ILE A 19 1.23 14.50 4.07
CA ILE A 19 0.47 13.96 2.95
C ILE A 19 1.09 12.65 2.49
N ILE A 20 0.25 11.62 2.36
CA ILE A 20 0.65 10.34 1.77
C ILE A 20 0.59 10.48 0.25
N PRO A 21 1.69 10.24 -0.49
CA PRO A 21 1.72 10.42 -1.93
C PRO A 21 0.81 9.40 -2.65
N GLU A 22 0.30 9.81 -3.81
CA GLU A 22 -0.53 8.95 -4.66
C GLU A 22 0.28 7.73 -5.14
N GLN A 23 -0.32 6.55 -5.03
CA GLN A 23 0.32 5.29 -5.35
C GLN A 23 -0.71 4.13 -5.48
N ALA A 24 -0.30 3.02 -6.11
CA ALA A 24 -1.19 1.92 -6.53
C ALA A 24 -1.42 0.80 -5.50
N ARG A 25 -0.91 0.93 -4.28
CA ARG A 25 -0.95 -0.09 -3.21
C ARG A 25 -2.01 0.27 -2.17
N VAL A 26 -2.55 -0.75 -1.51
CA VAL A 26 -3.54 -0.61 -0.45
C VAL A 26 -2.84 -0.18 0.84
N ILE A 27 -3.34 0.87 1.50
CA ILE A 27 -2.93 1.21 2.86
C ILE A 27 -3.64 0.25 3.83
N THR A 28 -2.87 -0.44 4.67
CA THR A 28 -3.38 -1.44 5.63
C THR A 28 -3.19 -1.03 7.08
N GLN A 29 -2.34 -0.04 7.35
CA GLN A 29 -2.16 0.56 8.66
C GLN A 29 -1.64 1.98 8.49
N VAL A 30 -2.02 2.86 9.42
CA VAL A 30 -1.48 4.22 9.56
C VAL A 30 -0.87 4.34 10.96
N VAL A 31 0.34 4.87 11.03
CA VAL A 31 1.08 5.13 12.27
C VAL A 31 1.40 6.62 12.30
N ILE A 32 0.91 7.31 13.33
CA ILE A 32 1.22 8.71 13.57
C ILE A 32 2.34 8.73 14.60
N LEU A 33 3.55 9.11 14.17
CA LEU A 33 4.72 9.14 15.04
C LEU A 33 4.77 10.44 15.83
N ASP A 34 4.52 11.56 15.15
CA ASP A 34 4.48 12.89 15.73
C ASP A 34 3.48 13.74 14.94
N ALA A 35 2.35 14.09 15.56
CA ALA A 35 1.28 14.84 14.91
C ALA A 35 1.68 16.30 14.65
N ASP A 36 2.46 16.91 15.54
CA ASP A 36 2.88 18.31 15.43
C ASP A 36 3.91 18.47 14.31
N LYS A 37 4.81 17.49 14.18
CA LYS A 37 5.75 17.41 13.06
C LYS A 37 5.16 16.80 11.79
N LYS A 38 3.87 16.45 11.81
CA LYS A 38 3.16 15.80 10.69
C LYS A 38 3.87 14.54 10.17
N GLN A 39 4.55 13.82 11.05
CA GLN A 39 5.30 12.62 10.72
C GLN A 39 4.37 11.41 10.76
N ILE A 40 3.98 10.94 9.58
CA ILE A 40 3.07 9.80 9.40
C ILE A 40 3.76 8.72 8.57
N GLN A 41 3.63 7.48 9.01
CA GLN A 41 4.04 6.30 8.25
C GLN A 41 2.83 5.41 7.98
N CYS A 42 2.77 4.83 6.80
CA CYS A 42 1.73 3.89 6.40
C CYS A 42 2.34 2.53 6.08
N VAL A 43 1.68 1.46 6.49
CA VAL A 43 1.98 0.11 5.99
C VAL A 43 1.15 -0.11 4.74
N VAL A 44 1.83 -0.26 3.61
CA VAL A 44 1.21 -0.44 2.29
C VAL A 44 1.48 -1.83 1.75
N ARG A 45 0.52 -2.38 1.00
CA ARG A 45 0.63 -3.72 0.39
C ARG A 45 0.10 -3.69 -1.04
N PRO A 46 0.79 -4.30 -2.02
CA PRO A 46 0.23 -4.44 -3.35
C PRO A 46 -0.95 -5.41 -3.31
N LEU A 47 -2.02 -5.08 -4.03
CA LEU A 47 -3.06 -6.05 -4.32
C LEU A 47 -2.54 -6.99 -5.40
N GLN A 48 -2.68 -8.30 -5.20
CA GLN A 48 -2.21 -9.31 -6.15
C GLN A 48 -3.34 -10.22 -6.61
N ILE A 49 -3.29 -10.62 -7.88
CA ILE A 49 -4.18 -11.61 -8.48
C ILE A 49 -3.40 -12.86 -8.86
N LEU A 50 -3.98 -14.04 -8.62
CA LEU A 50 -3.41 -15.31 -9.09
C LEU A 50 -3.71 -15.49 -10.59
N ARG A 51 -2.67 -15.68 -11.38
CA ARG A 51 -2.75 -15.99 -12.81
C ARG A 51 -2.91 -17.48 -13.06
N ALA A 52 -3.31 -17.84 -14.29
CA ALA A 52 -3.56 -19.23 -14.69
C ALA A 52 -2.30 -20.11 -14.62
N ASP A 53 -1.12 -19.52 -14.75
CA ASP A 53 0.18 -20.19 -14.60
C ASP A 53 0.62 -20.36 -13.13
N GLY A 54 -0.22 -19.96 -12.17
CA GLY A 54 0.08 -20.04 -10.74
C GLY A 54 0.90 -18.89 -10.18
N THR A 55 1.25 -17.89 -11.01
CA THR A 55 2.01 -16.72 -10.55
C THR A 55 1.09 -15.67 -9.92
N TRP A 56 1.62 -14.94 -8.93
CA TRP A 56 0.93 -13.79 -8.34
C TRP A 56 1.44 -12.50 -8.96
N GLU A 57 0.55 -11.72 -9.56
CA GLU A 57 0.89 -10.46 -10.22
C GLU A 57 0.31 -9.26 -9.47
N ASN A 58 1.07 -8.18 -9.35
CA ASN A 58 0.59 -6.93 -8.77
C ASN A 58 -0.43 -6.27 -9.69
N ILE A 59 -1.57 -5.89 -9.14
CA ILE A 59 -2.56 -5.08 -9.82
C ILE A 59 -2.18 -3.61 -9.59
N GLY A 60 -1.82 -2.90 -10.66
CA GLY A 60 -1.71 -1.44 -10.62
C GLY A 60 -3.08 -0.83 -10.33
N GLY A 61 -3.11 0.34 -9.69
CA GLY A 61 -4.32 0.94 -9.12
C GLY A 61 -5.55 0.83 -10.01
N MET A 62 -6.71 0.61 -9.40
CA MET A 62 -7.98 0.66 -10.11
C MET A 62 -8.21 2.11 -10.54
N LYS A 63 -8.26 2.37 -11.85
CA LYS A 63 -8.77 3.64 -12.37
C LYS A 63 -10.24 3.84 -11.98
#